data_AF-A0A2H0TKB9-F1
#
_entry.id   AF-A0A2H0TKB9-F1
#
_cell.length_a   1.000
_cell.length_b   1.000
_cell.length_c   1.000
_cell.angle_alpha   90.00
_cell.angle_beta   90.00
_cell.angle_gamma   90.00
#
_symmetry.space_group_name_H-M   'P 1'
#
loop_
_entity.id
_entity.type
_entity.pdbx_description
1 polymer ?
#
loop_
_entity_poly.entity_id
_entity_poly.type
_entity_poly.pdbx_seq_one_letter_code
_entity_poly.pdbx_strand_id
1 'polypeptide(L)' 'MVKVNKEKCIGCGLCSNLCPEVFELAEDGKAKVKENADLEKNKEG' A
#
# COMPACT_ATOMS: atom_id res chain seq x y z
N MET A 1 4.51 4.42 11.11
CA MET A 1 5.13 4.11 9.80
C MET A 1 4.43 2.91 9.20
N VAL A 2 3.73 3.08 8.08
CA VAL A 2 3.07 1.97 7.37
C VAL A 2 4.10 1.25 6.50
N LYS A 3 4.08 -0.09 6.48
CA LYS A 3 4.98 -0.93 5.67
C LYS A 3 4.22 -2.13 5.13
N VAL A 4 4.56 -2.55 3.91
CA VAL A 4 4.08 -3.81 3.34
C VAL A 4 5.06 -4.92 3.71
N ASN A 5 4.55 -6.01 4.30
CA ASN A 5 5.33 -7.23 4.45
C ASN A 5 5.34 -7.97 3.10
N LYS A 6 6.49 -7.97 2.42
CA LYS A 6 6.63 -8.56 1.08
C LYS A 6 6.52 -10.09 1.07
N GLU A 7 6.89 -10.77 2.16
CA GLU A 7 6.81 -12.23 2.27
C GLU A 7 5.35 -12.70 2.34
N LYS A 8 4.49 -11.94 3.04
CA LYS A 8 3.06 -12.22 3.15
C LYS A 8 2.24 -11.62 2.00
N CYS A 9 2.78 -10.65 1.29
CA CYS A 9 2.08 -10.03 0.16
C CYS A 9 1.98 -11.01 -1.00
N ILE A 10 0.76 -11.38 -1.36
CA ILE A 10 0.48 -12.29 -2.48
C ILE A 10 0.29 -11.56 -3.82
N GLY A 11 0.35 -10.23 -3.83
CA GLY A 11 0.20 -9.45 -5.06
C GLY A 11 -1.24 -9.31 -5.57
N CYS A 12 -2.25 -9.44 -4.71
CA CYS A 12 -3.66 -9.39 -5.14
C CYS A 12 -4.16 -8.01 -5.62
N GLY A 13 -3.40 -6.93 -5.38
CA GLY A 13 -3.76 -5.57 -5.82
C GLY A 13 -4.91 -4.90 -5.07
N LEU A 14 -5.50 -5.54 -4.06
CA LEU A 14 -6.61 -4.95 -3.28
C LEU A 14 -6.23 -3.63 -2.60
N CYS A 15 -5.02 -3.53 -2.04
CA CYS A 15 -4.56 -2.32 -1.37
C CYS A 15 -4.40 -1.13 -2.33
N SER A 16 -3.87 -1.35 -3.54
CA SER A 16 -3.81 -0.32 -4.58
C SER A 16 -5.18 0.05 -5.15
N ASN A 17 -6.18 -0.82 -5.01
CA ASN A 17 -7.55 -0.52 -5.41
C ASN A 17 -8.32 0.26 -4.33
N LEU A 18 -8.17 -0.13 -3.06
CA LEU A 18 -8.83 0.52 -1.92
C LEU A 18 -8.24 1.89 -1.63
N CYS A 19 -6.91 2.00 -1.61
CA CYS A 19 -6.21 3.25 -1.30
C CYS A 19 -5.08 3.50 -2.34
N PRO A 20 -5.44 3.86 -3.59
CA PRO A 20 -4.48 4.08 -4.68
C PRO A 20 -3.50 5.24 -4.40
N GLU A 21 -3.83 6.14 -3.50
CA GLU A 21 -2.97 7.25 -3.06
C GLU A 21 -1.88 6.82 -2.07
N VAL A 22 -2.08 5.70 -1.37
CA VAL A 22 -1.12 5.16 -0.39
C VAL A 22 -0.32 4.00 -0.97
N PHE A 23 -0.97 3.13 -1.76
CA PHE A 23 -0.36 1.90 -2.25
C PHE A 23 -0.30 1.85 -3.77
N GLU A 24 0.76 1.22 -4.26
CA GLU A 24 0.94 0.86 -5.66
C GLU A 24 1.47 -0.58 -5.78
N LEU A 25 1.26 -1.20 -6.94
CA LEU A 25 1.85 -2.49 -7.27
C LEU A 25 3.21 -2.25 -7.95
N ALA A 26 4.27 -2.76 -7.34
CA ALA A 26 5.61 -2.71 -7.91
C ALA A 26 5.80 -3.76 -9.00
N GLU A 27 6.88 -3.65 -9.77
CA GLU A 27 7.21 -4.56 -10.87
C GLU A 27 7.37 -6.03 -10.44
N ASP A 28 7.73 -6.28 -9.18
CA ASP A 28 7.81 -7.62 -8.56
C ASP A 28 6.42 -8.23 -8.25
N GLY A 29 5.33 -7.55 -8.64
CA GLY A 29 3.97 -7.95 -8.32
C GLY A 29 3.61 -7.81 -6.84
N LYS A 30 4.43 -7.11 -6.04
CA LYS A 30 4.19 -6.84 -4.62
C LYS A 30 3.71 -5.42 -4.40
N ALA A 31 2.87 -5.23 -3.38
CA ALA A 31 2.45 -3.90 -2.98
C ALA A 31 3.63 -3.10 -2.39
N LYS A 32 3.65 -1.79 -2.66
CA LYS A 32 4.60 -0.80 -2.15
C LYS A 32 3.81 0.40 -1.62
N VAL A 33 4.31 1.02 -0.56
CA VAL A 33 3.79 2.29 -0.05
C VAL A 33 4.41 3.42 -0.88
N LYS A 34 3.60 4.37 -1.34
CA LYS A 34 4.07 5.55 -2.08
C LYS A 34 4.91 6.43 -1.15
N GLU A 35 6.00 6.98 -1.68
CA GLU A 35 6.91 7.84 -0.89
C GLU A 35 6.22 9.12 -0.38
N ASN A 36 5.20 9.59 -1.11
CA ASN A 36 4.40 10.76 -0.76
C ASN A 36 3.00 10.39 -0.22
N ALA A 37 2.84 9.16 0.29
CA ALA A 37 1.56 8.74 0.86
C ALA A 37 1.24 9.58 2.09
N ASP A 38 0.13 10.32 2.03
CA ASP A 38 -0.39 11.05 3.17
C ASP A 38 -1.11 10.06 4.11
N LEU A 39 -0.40 9.66 5.17
CA LEU A 39 -0.87 8.63 6.10
C LEU A 39 -1.83 9.18 7.18
N GLU A 40 -2.16 10.46 7.14
CA GLU A 40 -3.04 11.10 8.14
C GLU A 40 -4.53 10.88 7.84
N LYS A 41 -4.86 10.40 6.65
CA LYS A 41 -6.23 10.22 6.15
C LYS A 41 -7.07 9.13 6.82
N ASN A 42 -6.52 8.42 7.81
CA ASN A 42 -7.18 7.32 8.51
C ASN A 42 -7.17 7.46 10.05
N LYS A 43 -6.96 8.69 10.56
CA LYS A 43 -6.93 8.98 12.02
C LYS A 43 -8.30 9.17 12.66
N GLU A 44 -9.39 9.06 11.91
CA GLU A 44 -10.74 9.17 12.45
C GLU A 44 -11.37 7.78 12.55
N GLY A 45 -11.31 7.21 13.75
CA GLY A 45 -11.91 5.95 14.17
C GLY A 45 -11.99 5.91 15.68
#